data_AF-A0A1V5D5N7-F1
#
_entry.id   AF-A0A1V5D5N7-F1
#
_cell.length_a   1.000
_cell.length_b   1.000
_cell.length_c   1.000
_cell.angle_alpha   90.00
_cell.angle_beta   90.00
_cell.angle_gamma   90.00
#
_symmetry.space_group_name_H-M   'P 1'
#
loop_
_entity.id
_entity.type
_entity.pdbx_description
1 polymer ?
#
loop_
_entity_poly.entity_id
_entity_poly.type
_entity_poly.pdbx_seq_one_letter_code
_entity_poly.pdbx_strand_id
1 'polypeptide(L)'
;MKKPVTVLYLLILCLLPLLSWGIDVGQSSMPLTISSSGTYELTEDITYAGGAAITITSAAADVIIRGKNGTHYTLTVSGGDAITSNNAWNSLEVYDINVAMNGAYDCVHMRNTTGTKTVKVHDVTFNMNLTSASGEINGIWFDGGLGTILGSIYNNTFTFSGTYSGTNRASAVAGTGPSTSASNKFEIYNNTITITGHQTEGIRFYGGNYWVIRNNTITSESSADNNKFIQIDGNADYCEVYKNTLTINSTNTSSASYGIRVRYGADYTKVYDNNIDASGGNSGSYASHCIAAAGEQDTDPESEPPVDLPPNGLEVYNNTLKSAGSGFCILLPGSVTNSYYYCNGCTKDSGYGMSLTNYDTTPTMTNVEIAKNTFTITSYTDAVSIGSGITTSDITFCSNTVNGSAMVTGDVTDAGSGGWSITSTCDKSCSTVATPQIIGGSCSGCTIR
;
A
#
# COMPACT_ATOMS: atom_id res chain seq x y z
N MET A 1 15.98 -29.67 -58.07
CA MET A 1 15.01 -29.94 -56.98
C MET A 1 14.90 -28.69 -56.11
N LYS A 2 13.84 -27.88 -56.28
CA LYS A 2 13.61 -26.63 -55.52
C LYS A 2 12.12 -26.48 -55.22
N LYS A 3 11.57 -27.27 -54.28
CA LYS A 3 10.19 -27.11 -53.76
C LYS A 3 9.95 -27.48 -52.26
N PRO A 4 10.92 -27.42 -51.31
CA PRO A 4 10.57 -27.65 -49.89
C PRO A 4 10.01 -26.40 -49.16
N VAL A 5 10.23 -25.18 -49.68
CA VAL A 5 9.89 -23.93 -48.95
C VAL A 5 8.39 -23.63 -48.96
N THR A 6 7.68 -23.93 -50.05
CA THR A 6 6.26 -23.60 -50.21
C THR A 6 5.34 -24.43 -49.30
N VAL A 7 5.72 -25.68 -49.02
CA VAL A 7 4.94 -26.57 -48.13
C VAL A 7 5.08 -26.15 -46.67
N LEU A 8 6.27 -25.70 -46.25
CA LEU A 8 6.50 -25.22 -44.88
C LEU A 8 5.75 -23.90 -44.61
N TYR A 9 5.71 -22.98 -45.57
CA TYR A 9 4.94 -21.74 -45.45
C TYR A 9 3.44 -21.97 -45.36
N LEU A 10 2.89 -22.89 -46.16
CA LEU A 10 1.47 -23.27 -46.09
C LEU A 10 1.14 -23.97 -44.77
N LEU A 11 2.04 -24.81 -44.25
CA LEU A 11 1.85 -25.45 -42.94
C LEU A 11 1.82 -24.41 -41.81
N ILE A 12 2.74 -23.44 -41.82
CA ILE A 12 2.79 -22.35 -40.82
C ILE A 12 1.54 -21.45 -40.93
N LEU A 13 1.11 -21.09 -42.15
CA LEU A 13 -0.10 -20.29 -42.38
C LEU A 13 -1.39 -21.01 -41.99
N CYS A 14 -1.44 -22.35 -42.08
CA CYS A 14 -2.59 -23.13 -41.62
C CYS A 14 -2.57 -23.40 -40.11
N LEU A 15 -1.40 -23.38 -39.47
CA LEU A 15 -1.26 -23.57 -38.02
C LEU A 15 -1.39 -22.26 -37.23
N LEU A 16 -1.12 -21.11 -37.84
CA LEU A 16 -1.27 -19.79 -37.21
C LEU A 16 -2.70 -19.48 -36.73
N PRO A 17 -3.78 -19.81 -37.47
CA PRO A 17 -5.14 -19.71 -36.96
C PRO A 17 -5.38 -20.69 -35.82
N LEU A 18 -4.91 -21.93 -35.88
CA LEU A 18 -5.14 -22.91 -34.81
C LEU A 18 -4.46 -22.53 -33.48
N LEU A 19 -3.44 -21.66 -33.52
CA LEU A 19 -2.76 -21.11 -32.34
C LEU A 19 -3.48 -19.90 -31.72
N SER A 20 -4.58 -19.41 -32.31
CA SER A 20 -5.29 -18.20 -31.85
C SER A 20 -6.70 -18.44 -31.33
N TRP A 21 -7.16 -19.69 -31.21
CA TRP A 21 -8.53 -19.98 -30.80
C TRP A 21 -8.50 -20.32 -29.32
N GLY A 22 -9.08 -19.44 -28.51
CA GLY A 22 -9.29 -19.71 -27.09
C GLY A 22 -10.23 -20.91 -26.91
N ILE A 23 -10.08 -21.60 -25.78
CA ILE A 23 -11.05 -22.59 -25.32
C ILE A 23 -12.23 -21.82 -24.74
N ASP A 24 -13.41 -21.98 -25.34
CA ASP A 24 -14.64 -21.40 -24.82
C ASP A 24 -14.99 -21.99 -23.45
N VAL A 25 -15.20 -21.11 -22.48
CA VAL A 25 -15.60 -21.42 -21.12
C VAL A 25 -16.99 -20.83 -20.88
N GLY A 26 -17.93 -21.68 -20.46
CA GLY A 26 -19.29 -21.29 -20.09
C GLY A 26 -19.71 -21.96 -18.79
N GLN A 27 -20.97 -21.79 -18.41
CA GLN A 27 -21.56 -22.31 -17.18
C GLN A 27 -21.43 -23.84 -17.08
N SER A 28 -21.57 -24.56 -18.19
CA SER A 28 -21.42 -26.02 -18.23
C SER A 28 -19.99 -26.51 -18.01
N SER A 29 -19.00 -25.61 -18.06
CA SER A 29 -17.59 -25.92 -17.85
C SER A 29 -17.21 -25.90 -16.36
N MET A 30 -18.11 -25.49 -15.45
CA MET A 30 -17.78 -25.32 -14.03
C MET A 30 -18.00 -26.61 -13.21
N PRO A 31 -17.09 -26.97 -12.29
CA PRO A 31 -15.77 -26.35 -12.09
C PRO A 31 -14.79 -26.67 -13.23
N LEU A 32 -13.98 -25.70 -13.63
CA LEU A 32 -12.99 -25.86 -14.68
C LEU A 32 -11.63 -26.24 -14.09
N THR A 33 -11.03 -27.31 -14.61
CA THR A 33 -9.63 -27.66 -14.33
C THR A 33 -8.79 -27.47 -15.59
N ILE A 34 -7.84 -26.54 -15.53
CA ILE A 34 -6.92 -26.21 -16.63
C ILE A 34 -5.67 -27.08 -16.48
N SER A 35 -5.48 -28.01 -17.43
CA SER A 35 -4.37 -28.97 -17.46
C SER A 35 -3.48 -28.87 -18.69
N SER A 36 -3.67 -27.84 -19.51
CA SER A 36 -2.83 -27.51 -20.65
C SER A 36 -2.63 -26.01 -20.75
N SER A 37 -1.46 -25.56 -21.19
CA SER A 37 -1.23 -24.15 -21.53
C SER A 37 -2.19 -23.70 -22.64
N GLY A 38 -2.62 -22.44 -22.60
CA GLY A 38 -3.50 -21.88 -23.62
C GLY A 38 -4.32 -20.69 -23.13
N THR A 39 -5.18 -20.21 -24.02
CA THR A 39 -6.15 -19.14 -23.73
C THR A 39 -7.52 -19.76 -23.45
N TYR A 40 -8.16 -19.31 -22.38
CA TYR A 40 -9.48 -19.73 -21.93
C TYR A 40 -10.38 -18.49 -21.91
N GLU A 41 -11.47 -18.54 -22.69
CA GLU A 41 -12.32 -17.37 -22.94
C GLU A 41 -13.69 -17.56 -22.30
N LEU A 42 -14.05 -16.71 -21.35
CA LEU A 42 -15.43 -16.64 -20.86
C LEU A 42 -16.33 -16.19 -22.01
N THR A 43 -17.42 -16.93 -22.22
CA THR A 43 -18.37 -16.69 -23.34
C THR A 43 -19.74 -16.21 -22.88
N GLU A 44 -19.98 -16.25 -21.57
CA GLU A 44 -21.21 -15.84 -20.91
C GLU A 44 -20.91 -15.50 -19.44
N ASP A 45 -21.87 -14.86 -18.76
CA ASP A 45 -21.80 -14.72 -17.31
C ASP A 45 -21.97 -16.10 -16.66
N ILE A 46 -21.13 -16.41 -15.67
CA ILE A 46 -21.06 -17.69 -14.98
C ILE A 46 -21.34 -17.47 -13.50
N THR A 47 -22.18 -18.31 -12.90
CA THR A 47 -22.37 -18.36 -11.44
C THR A 47 -21.98 -19.74 -10.91
N TYR A 48 -21.12 -19.78 -9.90
CA TYR A 48 -20.64 -21.02 -9.30
C TYR A 48 -20.61 -20.95 -7.77
N ALA A 49 -21.29 -21.90 -7.12
CA ALA A 49 -21.43 -21.95 -5.66
C ALA A 49 -20.68 -23.12 -4.99
N GLY A 50 -19.87 -23.86 -5.76
CA GLY A 50 -18.99 -24.91 -5.22
C GLY A 50 -17.65 -24.36 -4.76
N GLY A 51 -16.62 -25.21 -4.69
CA GLY A 51 -15.23 -24.86 -4.31
C GLY A 51 -14.55 -23.83 -5.23
N ALA A 52 -13.28 -24.05 -5.58
CA ALA A 52 -12.64 -23.19 -6.57
C ALA A 52 -13.33 -23.30 -7.94
N ALA A 53 -13.62 -22.17 -8.61
CA ALA A 53 -14.31 -22.18 -9.90
C ALA A 53 -13.38 -22.58 -11.05
N ILE A 54 -12.18 -21.99 -11.10
CA ILE A 54 -11.12 -22.32 -12.06
C ILE A 54 -9.86 -22.74 -11.30
N THR A 55 -9.39 -23.97 -11.53
CA THR A 55 -8.16 -24.49 -10.94
C THR A 55 -7.10 -24.74 -12.02
N ILE A 56 -5.92 -24.12 -11.88
CA ILE A 56 -4.78 -24.32 -12.78
C ILE A 56 -3.85 -25.38 -12.19
N THR A 57 -3.62 -26.46 -12.94
CA THR A 57 -2.79 -27.60 -12.54
C THR A 57 -1.39 -27.54 -13.12
N SER A 58 -0.47 -28.36 -12.59
CA SER A 58 0.98 -28.32 -12.89
C SER A 58 1.35 -28.61 -14.34
N ALA A 59 0.42 -29.14 -15.12
CA ALA A 59 0.61 -29.38 -16.55
C ALA A 59 0.38 -28.12 -17.42
N ALA A 60 -0.23 -27.07 -16.87
CA ALA A 60 -0.53 -25.84 -17.58
C ALA A 60 0.48 -24.74 -17.22
N ALA A 61 1.57 -24.67 -17.99
CA ALA A 61 2.65 -23.72 -17.73
C ALA A 61 2.23 -22.26 -18.01
N ASP A 62 1.53 -22.00 -19.10
CA ASP A 62 1.23 -20.64 -19.55
C ASP A 62 -0.26 -20.52 -19.81
N VAL A 63 -0.95 -19.79 -18.94
CA VAL A 63 -2.41 -19.72 -18.94
C VAL A 63 -2.87 -18.28 -19.10
N ILE A 64 -3.78 -18.07 -20.03
CA ILE A 64 -4.49 -16.82 -20.22
C ILE A 64 -5.98 -17.06 -19.95
N ILE A 65 -6.58 -16.28 -19.07
CA ILE A 65 -8.03 -16.29 -18.81
C ILE A 65 -8.58 -14.92 -19.19
N ARG A 66 -9.54 -14.86 -20.11
CA ARG A 66 -10.09 -13.59 -20.57
C ARG A 66 -11.56 -13.62 -20.96
N GLY A 67 -12.13 -12.45 -21.22
CA GLY A 67 -13.43 -12.32 -21.87
C GLY A 67 -13.34 -12.53 -23.39
N LYS A 68 -14.30 -13.26 -23.96
CA LYS A 68 -14.32 -13.48 -25.41
C LYS A 68 -14.52 -12.17 -26.16
N ASN A 69 -13.70 -11.96 -27.19
CA ASN A 69 -13.69 -10.73 -28.01
C ASN A 69 -13.55 -9.43 -27.18
N GLY A 70 -12.87 -9.49 -26.02
CA GLY A 70 -12.71 -8.34 -25.12
C GLY A 70 -14.00 -7.95 -24.38
N THR A 71 -14.99 -8.84 -24.33
CA THR A 71 -16.24 -8.60 -23.59
C THR A 71 -16.06 -8.99 -22.13
N HIS A 72 -16.40 -8.08 -21.21
CA HIS A 72 -16.28 -8.31 -19.76
C HIS A 72 -17.42 -9.18 -19.23
N TYR A 73 -17.29 -10.49 -19.38
CA TYR A 73 -18.18 -11.46 -18.75
C TYR A 73 -17.88 -11.61 -17.26
N THR A 74 -18.92 -11.88 -16.48
CA THR A 74 -18.86 -11.95 -15.02
C THR A 74 -18.75 -13.39 -14.54
N LEU A 75 -17.67 -13.69 -13.81
CA LEU A 75 -17.53 -14.91 -13.02
C LEU A 75 -17.96 -14.61 -11.57
N THR A 76 -19.15 -15.07 -11.19
CA THR A 76 -19.71 -14.92 -9.84
C THR A 76 -19.46 -16.19 -9.02
N VAL A 77 -18.77 -16.07 -7.88
CA VAL A 77 -18.37 -17.22 -7.05
C VAL A 77 -18.79 -17.03 -5.60
N SER A 78 -19.29 -18.09 -4.96
CA SER A 78 -19.76 -18.05 -3.57
C SER A 78 -19.26 -19.18 -2.65
N GLY A 79 -18.34 -20.06 -3.10
CA GLY A 79 -17.93 -21.23 -2.31
C GLY A 79 -16.44 -21.64 -2.37
N GLY A 80 -15.56 -20.74 -2.80
CA GLY A 80 -14.11 -20.96 -2.88
C GLY A 80 -13.45 -19.84 -3.68
N ASP A 81 -12.18 -19.99 -4.04
CA ASP A 81 -11.49 -19.01 -4.90
C ASP A 81 -12.10 -18.98 -6.31
N ALA A 82 -12.14 -17.83 -6.96
CA ALA A 82 -12.61 -17.80 -8.35
C ALA A 82 -11.58 -18.39 -9.32
N ILE A 83 -10.31 -18.02 -9.18
CA ILE A 83 -9.18 -18.57 -9.93
C ILE A 83 -8.09 -18.95 -8.93
N THR A 84 -7.63 -20.20 -8.95
CA THR A 84 -6.60 -20.67 -8.02
C THR A 84 -5.53 -21.54 -8.69
N SER A 85 -4.30 -21.48 -8.16
CA SER A 85 -3.26 -22.44 -8.50
C SER A 85 -2.29 -22.72 -7.35
N ASN A 86 -1.91 -24.00 -7.24
CA ASN A 86 -0.92 -24.50 -6.27
C ASN A 86 0.42 -24.82 -6.94
N ASN A 87 1.32 -23.84 -7.06
CA ASN A 87 2.71 -23.96 -7.56
C ASN A 87 2.91 -24.40 -9.01
N ALA A 88 1.82 -24.43 -9.76
CA ALA A 88 1.63 -25.31 -10.91
C ALA A 88 1.63 -24.58 -12.27
N TRP A 89 2.30 -23.45 -12.37
CA TRP A 89 2.22 -22.54 -13.53
C TRP A 89 3.58 -21.88 -13.73
N ASN A 90 3.85 -21.24 -14.86
CA ASN A 90 5.02 -20.39 -15.13
C ASN A 90 4.55 -18.95 -15.36
N SER A 91 3.49 -18.80 -16.15
CA SER A 91 2.84 -17.53 -16.39
C SER A 91 1.32 -17.63 -16.27
N LEU A 92 0.73 -16.59 -15.66
CA LEU A 92 -0.71 -16.36 -15.65
C LEU A 92 -1.00 -14.94 -16.13
N GLU A 93 -1.94 -14.81 -17.05
CA GLU A 93 -2.52 -13.53 -17.45
C GLU A 93 -4.05 -13.58 -17.33
N VAL A 94 -4.65 -12.62 -16.63
CA VAL A 94 -6.10 -12.50 -16.44
C VAL A 94 -6.55 -11.10 -16.86
N TYR A 95 -7.48 -10.98 -17.81
CA TYR A 95 -7.96 -9.68 -18.29
C TYR A 95 -9.33 -9.71 -18.97
N ASP A 96 -9.94 -8.54 -19.18
CA ASP A 96 -11.24 -8.36 -19.84
C ASP A 96 -12.36 -9.22 -19.23
N ILE A 97 -12.37 -9.40 -17.90
CA ILE A 97 -13.44 -10.10 -17.17
C ILE A 97 -13.90 -9.29 -15.96
N ASN A 98 -15.07 -9.63 -15.44
CA ASN A 98 -15.48 -9.23 -14.10
C ASN A 98 -15.41 -10.46 -13.18
N VAL A 99 -14.95 -10.27 -11.95
CA VAL A 99 -15.01 -11.30 -10.91
C VAL A 99 -15.85 -10.77 -9.75
N ALA A 100 -16.94 -11.46 -9.45
CA ALA A 100 -17.84 -11.09 -8.36
C ALA A 100 -17.77 -12.16 -7.26
N MET A 101 -17.34 -11.78 -6.08
CA MET A 101 -17.24 -12.67 -4.92
C MET A 101 -18.38 -12.43 -3.95
N ASN A 102 -19.08 -13.49 -3.59
CA ASN A 102 -20.11 -13.51 -2.54
C ASN A 102 -19.69 -14.51 -1.45
N GLY A 103 -18.64 -14.21 -0.68
CA GLY A 103 -18.12 -15.17 0.30
C GLY A 103 -16.71 -14.85 0.83
N ALA A 104 -16.07 -15.85 1.42
CA ALA A 104 -14.88 -15.77 2.27
C ALA A 104 -13.58 -16.25 1.58
N TYR A 105 -13.37 -15.87 0.32
CA TYR A 105 -12.29 -16.44 -0.50
C TYR A 105 -11.74 -15.42 -1.48
N ASP A 106 -10.65 -15.77 -2.15
CA ASP A 106 -9.94 -14.85 -3.03
C ASP A 106 -10.50 -14.86 -4.45
N CYS A 107 -10.47 -13.73 -5.16
CA CYS A 107 -10.84 -13.74 -6.58
C CYS A 107 -9.74 -14.44 -7.40
N VAL A 108 -8.47 -14.11 -7.14
CA VAL A 108 -7.31 -14.75 -7.76
C VAL A 108 -6.32 -15.15 -6.67
N HIS A 109 -6.18 -16.45 -6.41
CA HIS A 109 -5.24 -17.01 -5.44
C HIS A 109 -4.09 -17.72 -6.15
N MET A 110 -2.89 -17.17 -6.05
CA MET A 110 -1.71 -17.74 -6.69
C MET A 110 -0.65 -18.11 -5.66
N ARG A 111 -0.50 -19.41 -5.43
CA ARG A 111 0.57 -19.94 -4.56
C ARG A 111 1.84 -20.20 -5.35
N ASN A 112 2.97 -19.72 -4.84
CA ASN A 112 4.31 -19.97 -5.36
C ASN A 112 5.33 -20.29 -4.25
N THR A 113 5.73 -21.55 -4.14
CA THR A 113 6.73 -22.02 -3.19
C THR A 113 8.08 -22.30 -3.84
N THR A 114 8.19 -22.30 -5.18
CA THR A 114 9.45 -22.63 -5.88
C THR A 114 9.57 -21.96 -7.25
N GLY A 115 10.78 -21.52 -7.56
CA GLY A 115 11.13 -20.95 -8.86
C GLY A 115 10.56 -19.55 -9.08
N THR A 116 10.72 -19.04 -10.30
CA THR A 116 10.26 -17.72 -10.72
C THR A 116 8.99 -17.87 -11.55
N LYS A 117 7.95 -17.12 -11.18
CA LYS A 117 6.65 -17.11 -11.84
C LYS A 117 6.27 -15.70 -12.28
N THR A 118 5.47 -15.57 -13.33
CA THR A 118 5.04 -14.26 -13.85
C THR A 118 3.53 -14.13 -13.84
N VAL A 119 2.99 -13.07 -13.23
CA VAL A 119 1.54 -12.80 -13.20
C VAL A 119 1.25 -11.45 -13.83
N LYS A 120 0.22 -11.42 -14.66
CA LYS A 120 -0.40 -10.19 -15.12
C LYS A 120 -1.89 -10.25 -14.83
N VAL A 121 -2.40 -9.22 -14.16
CA VAL A 121 -3.84 -9.05 -13.99
C VAL A 121 -4.18 -7.63 -14.38
N HIS A 122 -5.00 -7.46 -15.42
CA HIS A 122 -5.30 -6.13 -15.91
C HIS A 122 -6.66 -6.01 -16.56
N ASP A 123 -7.22 -4.80 -16.56
CA ASP A 123 -8.54 -4.53 -17.14
C ASP A 123 -9.64 -5.46 -16.56
N VAL A 124 -9.48 -5.87 -15.29
CA VAL A 124 -10.46 -6.68 -14.54
C VAL A 124 -11.26 -5.80 -13.59
N THR A 125 -12.56 -6.06 -13.48
CA THR A 125 -13.39 -5.49 -12.41
C THR A 125 -13.64 -6.54 -11.32
N PHE A 126 -13.12 -6.28 -10.12
CA PHE A 126 -13.34 -7.07 -8.93
C PHE A 126 -14.46 -6.46 -8.08
N ASN A 127 -15.56 -7.20 -7.93
CA ASN A 127 -16.66 -6.85 -7.06
C ASN A 127 -16.67 -7.79 -5.86
N MET A 128 -16.12 -7.34 -4.73
CA MET A 128 -15.98 -8.14 -3.51
C MET A 128 -17.12 -7.80 -2.56
N ASN A 129 -18.12 -8.67 -2.50
CA ASN A 129 -19.22 -8.56 -1.55
C ASN A 129 -18.84 -9.27 -0.25
N LEU A 130 -18.38 -8.46 0.70
CA LEU A 130 -17.94 -8.87 2.02
C LEU A 130 -19.18 -9.26 2.85
N THR A 131 -19.42 -10.55 2.94
CA THR A 131 -20.34 -11.12 3.93
C THR A 131 -19.57 -11.41 5.22
N SER A 132 -20.25 -11.57 6.36
CA SER A 132 -19.67 -11.70 7.72
C SER A 132 -18.85 -12.97 7.95
N ALA A 133 -18.07 -13.40 6.98
CA ALA A 133 -17.40 -14.67 6.97
C ALA A 133 -16.08 -14.65 7.75
N SER A 134 -15.76 -15.80 8.31
CA SER A 134 -14.45 -16.08 8.92
C SER A 134 -13.40 -16.26 7.82
N GLY A 135 -12.34 -15.45 7.82
CA GLY A 135 -11.17 -15.61 6.93
C GLY A 135 -10.92 -14.41 6.01
N GLU A 136 -9.65 -14.14 5.72
CA GLU A 136 -9.20 -13.04 4.85
C GLU A 136 -9.77 -13.15 3.43
N ILE A 137 -10.21 -12.02 2.85
CA ILE A 137 -10.79 -11.96 1.50
C ILE A 137 -9.93 -11.08 0.63
N ASN A 138 -9.35 -11.62 -0.44
CA ASN A 138 -8.53 -10.80 -1.34
C ASN A 138 -9.08 -10.74 -2.77
N GLY A 139 -8.96 -9.58 -3.40
CA GLY A 139 -9.11 -9.48 -4.85
C GLY A 139 -8.04 -10.34 -5.52
N ILE A 140 -6.79 -10.09 -5.18
CA ILE A 140 -5.65 -10.89 -5.64
C ILE A 140 -4.81 -11.24 -4.41
N TRP A 141 -4.61 -12.54 -4.17
CA TRP A 141 -3.72 -13.06 -3.15
C TRP A 141 -2.53 -13.79 -3.77
N PHE A 142 -1.33 -13.39 -3.36
CA PHE A 142 -0.12 -14.15 -3.61
C PHE A 142 0.33 -14.86 -2.34
N ASP A 143 0.27 -16.18 -2.34
CA ASP A 143 0.84 -17.01 -1.27
C ASP A 143 2.27 -17.41 -1.68
N GLY A 144 3.20 -16.47 -1.46
CA GLY A 144 4.62 -16.66 -1.76
C GLY A 144 5.35 -17.20 -0.55
N GLY A 145 5.70 -18.48 -0.60
CA GLY A 145 6.73 -19.04 0.28
C GLY A 145 8.12 -18.62 -0.21
N LEU A 146 8.96 -19.60 -0.56
CA LEU A 146 10.33 -19.38 -1.03
C LEU A 146 10.44 -19.01 -2.53
N GLY A 147 9.32 -18.91 -3.25
CA GLY A 147 9.29 -18.64 -4.70
C GLY A 147 9.26 -17.14 -5.02
N THR A 148 9.80 -16.76 -6.19
CA THR A 148 9.74 -15.36 -6.67
C THR A 148 8.57 -15.17 -7.61
N ILE A 149 7.73 -14.15 -7.36
CA ILE A 149 6.64 -13.74 -8.24
C ILE A 149 7.00 -12.41 -8.89
N LEU A 150 6.92 -12.35 -10.22
CA LEU A 150 7.17 -11.18 -11.04
C LEU A 150 5.91 -10.77 -11.79
N GLY A 151 5.90 -9.56 -12.33
CA GLY A 151 4.87 -9.10 -13.25
C GLY A 151 4.15 -7.86 -12.73
N SER A 152 2.86 -7.76 -13.03
CA SER A 152 2.14 -6.50 -12.83
C SER A 152 0.64 -6.65 -12.65
N ILE A 153 0.07 -5.79 -11.80
CA ILE A 153 -1.39 -5.62 -11.63
C ILE A 153 -1.74 -4.19 -12.02
N TYR A 154 -2.52 -4.02 -13.09
CA TYR A 154 -2.78 -2.67 -13.60
C TYR A 154 -4.11 -2.46 -14.30
N ASN A 155 -4.59 -1.21 -14.33
CA ASN A 155 -5.88 -0.85 -14.93
C ASN A 155 -7.09 -1.66 -14.39
N ASN A 156 -6.99 -2.20 -13.18
CA ASN A 156 -8.09 -2.92 -12.56
C ASN A 156 -8.97 -1.97 -11.74
N THR A 157 -10.23 -2.36 -11.58
CA THR A 157 -11.15 -1.72 -10.63
C THR A 157 -11.47 -2.71 -9.52
N PHE A 158 -11.28 -2.29 -8.27
CA PHE A 158 -11.64 -3.07 -7.08
C PHE A 158 -12.70 -2.31 -6.31
N THR A 159 -13.83 -2.97 -6.07
CA THR A 159 -14.92 -2.43 -5.27
C THR A 159 -15.21 -3.41 -4.16
N PHE A 160 -15.05 -2.96 -2.93
CA PHE A 160 -15.59 -3.64 -1.77
C PHE A 160 -17.05 -3.22 -1.58
N SER A 161 -17.89 -4.14 -1.12
CA SER A 161 -19.25 -3.86 -0.71
C SER A 161 -19.61 -4.70 0.49
N GLY A 162 -20.53 -4.22 1.32
CA GLY A 162 -20.96 -4.92 2.54
C GLY A 162 -20.25 -4.42 3.80
N THR A 163 -20.50 -5.11 4.91
CA THR A 163 -19.91 -4.77 6.21
C THR A 163 -19.14 -5.97 6.71
N TYR A 164 -17.83 -5.80 6.82
CA TYR A 164 -16.97 -6.79 7.40
C TYR A 164 -16.90 -6.57 8.90
N SER A 165 -17.46 -7.49 9.69
CA SER A 165 -17.48 -7.38 11.16
C SER A 165 -16.59 -8.47 11.76
N GLY A 166 -15.40 -8.13 12.24
CA GLY A 166 -14.47 -9.07 12.86
C GLY A 166 -13.04 -8.54 12.91
N THR A 167 -12.10 -9.43 13.28
CA THR A 167 -10.63 -9.20 13.25
C THR A 167 -10.01 -9.50 11.89
N ASN A 168 -10.81 -9.99 10.95
CA ASN A 168 -10.32 -10.40 9.66
C ASN A 168 -10.11 -9.17 8.76
N ARG A 169 -9.38 -9.34 7.65
CA ARG A 169 -9.06 -8.29 6.69
C ARG A 169 -9.61 -8.60 5.31
N ALA A 170 -9.85 -7.56 4.50
CA ALA A 170 -10.08 -7.74 3.08
C ALA A 170 -9.19 -6.80 2.27
N SER A 171 -8.50 -7.34 1.26
CA SER A 171 -7.48 -6.59 0.50
C SER A 171 -7.74 -6.59 -0.99
N ALA A 172 -7.47 -5.50 -1.70
CA ALA A 172 -7.66 -5.49 -3.15
C ALA A 172 -6.55 -6.31 -3.80
N VAL A 173 -5.33 -6.06 -3.34
CA VAL A 173 -4.16 -6.90 -3.59
C VAL A 173 -3.47 -7.16 -2.28
N ALA A 174 -3.19 -8.43 -2.00
CA ALA A 174 -2.28 -8.77 -0.94
C ALA A 174 -1.38 -9.94 -1.29
N GLY A 175 -0.31 -10.08 -0.51
CA GLY A 175 0.49 -11.29 -0.58
C GLY A 175 1.73 -11.27 0.28
N THR A 176 2.37 -12.43 0.24
CA THR A 176 3.70 -12.73 0.74
C THR A 176 4.56 -13.07 -0.47
N GLY A 177 5.83 -12.68 -0.55
CA GLY A 177 6.61 -13.08 -1.72
C GLY A 177 7.94 -12.38 -1.95
N PRO A 178 9.09 -13.06 -1.78
CA PRO A 178 10.42 -12.50 -1.90
C PRO A 178 10.81 -12.31 -3.36
N SER A 179 10.55 -11.13 -3.95
CA SER A 179 11.48 -10.72 -5.01
C SER A 179 12.86 -10.60 -4.38
N THR A 180 13.85 -11.27 -4.96
CA THR A 180 15.22 -11.34 -4.42
C THR A 180 16.17 -10.37 -5.11
N SER A 181 15.71 -9.61 -6.12
CA SER A 181 16.57 -8.76 -6.95
C SER A 181 15.91 -7.46 -7.39
N ALA A 182 16.67 -6.36 -7.33
CA ALA A 182 16.28 -5.03 -7.80
C ALA A 182 15.93 -4.98 -9.29
N SER A 183 16.42 -5.93 -10.10
CA SER A 183 16.08 -6.02 -11.54
C SER A 183 14.68 -6.56 -11.81
N ASN A 184 14.04 -7.13 -10.78
CA ASN A 184 12.88 -7.99 -10.91
C ASN A 184 11.75 -7.48 -10.00
N LYS A 185 11.30 -6.24 -10.26
CA LYS A 185 10.25 -5.60 -9.47
C LYS A 185 8.88 -6.15 -9.85
N PHE A 186 7.97 -6.22 -8.88
CA PHE A 186 6.55 -6.45 -9.13
C PHE A 186 5.83 -5.10 -9.04
N GLU A 187 5.04 -4.78 -10.07
CA GLU A 187 4.41 -3.45 -10.18
C GLU A 187 2.89 -3.49 -10.01
N ILE A 188 2.35 -2.59 -9.19
CA ILE A 188 0.92 -2.36 -9.07
C ILE A 188 0.64 -0.92 -9.45
N TYR A 189 -0.06 -0.71 -10.57
CA TYR A 189 -0.24 0.63 -11.09
C TYR A 189 -1.52 0.91 -11.85
N ASN A 190 -1.95 2.17 -11.86
CA ASN A 190 -3.17 2.62 -12.55
C ASN A 190 -4.44 1.86 -12.12
N ASN A 191 -4.47 1.30 -10.91
CA ASN A 191 -5.68 0.66 -10.39
C ASN A 191 -6.57 1.68 -9.67
N THR A 192 -7.87 1.45 -9.72
CA THR A 192 -8.86 2.18 -8.93
C THR A 192 -9.41 1.26 -7.86
N ILE A 193 -9.30 1.66 -6.60
CA ILE A 193 -9.72 0.87 -5.44
C ILE A 193 -10.71 1.70 -4.61
N THR A 194 -11.93 1.20 -4.47
CA THR A 194 -12.95 1.82 -3.61
C THR A 194 -13.18 0.93 -2.40
N ILE A 195 -12.73 1.43 -1.25
CA ILE A 195 -12.74 0.77 0.05
C ILE A 195 -14.04 1.08 0.79
N THR A 196 -14.74 0.04 1.26
CA THR A 196 -15.97 0.17 2.06
C THR A 196 -15.87 -0.73 3.29
N GLY A 197 -16.32 -0.25 4.45
CA GLY A 197 -16.41 -1.06 5.68
C GLY A 197 -15.18 -1.01 6.60
N HIS A 198 -15.14 -1.95 7.55
CA HIS A 198 -14.14 -2.04 8.62
C HIS A 198 -12.98 -2.96 8.21
N GLN A 199 -11.74 -2.60 8.57
CA GLN A 199 -10.53 -3.44 8.36
C GLN A 199 -10.28 -3.87 6.91
N THR A 200 -10.54 -2.95 5.99
CA THR A 200 -10.29 -3.14 4.57
C THR A 200 -9.01 -2.44 4.14
N GLU A 201 -8.26 -3.11 3.26
CA GLU A 201 -6.93 -2.74 2.84
C GLU A 201 -6.94 -2.55 1.32
N GLY A 202 -6.29 -1.51 0.82
CA GLY A 202 -6.17 -1.33 -0.62
C GLY A 202 -5.13 -2.31 -1.15
N ILE A 203 -3.87 -2.06 -0.80
CA ILE A 203 -2.74 -2.89 -1.18
C ILE A 203 -1.96 -3.23 0.09
N ARG A 204 -1.73 -4.51 0.34
CA ARG A 204 -0.94 -4.98 1.49
C ARG A 204 0.14 -5.94 1.06
N PHE A 205 1.35 -5.77 1.56
CA PHE A 205 2.38 -6.80 1.47
C PHE A 205 2.95 -7.14 2.83
N TYR A 206 3.09 -8.43 3.07
CA TYR A 206 3.75 -8.99 4.23
C TYR A 206 5.00 -9.74 3.77
N GLY A 207 6.13 -9.07 3.90
CA GLY A 207 7.43 -9.52 3.43
C GLY A 207 7.65 -9.38 1.93
N GLY A 208 8.89 -9.70 1.54
CA GLY A 208 9.33 -9.71 0.17
C GLY A 208 9.64 -8.34 -0.40
N ASN A 209 10.63 -8.28 -1.28
CA ASN A 209 11.29 -7.01 -1.59
C ASN A 209 10.86 -6.43 -2.93
N TYR A 210 11.24 -5.19 -3.20
CA TYR A 210 11.16 -4.56 -4.53
C TYR A 210 9.75 -4.42 -5.10
N TRP A 211 8.75 -4.21 -4.24
CA TRP A 211 7.40 -3.83 -4.66
C TRP A 211 7.37 -2.41 -5.18
N VAL A 212 6.69 -2.17 -6.31
CA VAL A 212 6.45 -0.83 -6.84
C VAL A 212 4.96 -0.57 -6.90
N ILE A 213 4.49 0.38 -6.10
CA ILE A 213 3.08 0.76 -6.02
C ILE A 213 2.95 2.20 -6.51
N ARG A 214 2.39 2.39 -7.71
CA ARG A 214 2.38 3.72 -8.34
C ARG A 214 1.13 4.07 -9.12
N ASN A 215 0.79 5.36 -9.20
CA ASN A 215 -0.35 5.84 -9.99
C ASN A 215 -1.69 5.16 -9.66
N ASN A 216 -1.87 4.62 -8.45
CA ASN A 216 -3.14 4.05 -8.03
C ASN A 216 -4.03 5.13 -7.44
N THR A 217 -5.34 5.00 -7.63
CA THR A 217 -6.35 5.81 -6.95
C THR A 217 -7.05 4.93 -5.93
N ILE A 218 -6.95 5.26 -4.64
CA ILE A 218 -7.59 4.51 -3.56
C ILE A 218 -8.47 5.49 -2.78
N THR A 219 -9.75 5.19 -2.63
CA THR A 219 -10.71 6.05 -1.93
C THR A 219 -11.52 5.22 -0.96
N SER A 220 -11.76 5.72 0.25
CA SER A 220 -12.72 5.10 1.17
C SER A 220 -14.08 5.80 1.15
N GLU A 221 -15.13 5.05 1.44
CA GLU A 221 -16.42 5.61 1.84
C GLU A 221 -16.39 6.12 3.29
N SER A 222 -17.40 6.90 3.68
CA SER A 222 -17.43 7.58 4.97
C SER A 222 -17.59 6.65 6.18
N SER A 223 -18.31 5.55 6.00
CA SER A 223 -18.55 4.55 7.04
C SER A 223 -17.35 3.66 7.32
N ALA A 224 -16.31 3.73 6.49
CA ALA A 224 -15.20 2.81 6.53
C ALA A 224 -14.24 3.15 7.68
N ASP A 225 -13.67 2.17 8.39
CA ASP A 225 -12.81 2.40 9.56
C ASP A 225 -11.72 1.34 9.75
N ASN A 226 -10.66 1.70 10.49
CA ASN A 226 -9.45 0.88 10.64
C ASN A 226 -8.82 0.42 9.31
N ASN A 227 -8.89 1.27 8.29
CA ASN A 227 -8.44 0.92 6.94
C ASN A 227 -6.99 1.30 6.71
N LYS A 228 -6.29 0.53 5.87
CA LYS A 228 -4.93 0.86 5.43
C LYS A 228 -4.90 0.83 3.91
N PHE A 229 -4.76 1.98 3.30
CA PHE A 229 -4.89 2.08 1.84
C PHE A 229 -3.70 1.41 1.17
N ILE A 230 -2.49 1.67 1.69
CA ILE A 230 -1.27 0.94 1.33
C ILE A 230 -0.57 0.52 2.62
N GLN A 231 -0.26 -0.76 2.76
CA GLN A 231 0.48 -1.31 3.87
C GLN A 231 1.70 -2.11 3.38
N ILE A 232 2.89 -1.70 3.82
CA ILE A 232 4.16 -2.39 3.60
C ILE A 232 4.61 -2.94 4.95
N ASP A 233 4.74 -4.25 5.06
CA ASP A 233 4.88 -4.94 6.34
C ASP A 233 5.84 -6.14 6.25
N GLY A 234 6.26 -6.66 7.41
CA GLY A 234 6.89 -7.98 7.55
C GLY A 234 8.21 -8.20 6.81
N ASN A 235 9.13 -7.23 6.84
CA ASN A 235 10.40 -7.21 6.09
C ASN A 235 10.22 -7.14 4.57
N ALA A 236 9.31 -6.28 4.13
CA ALA A 236 9.16 -5.95 2.71
C ALA A 236 10.11 -4.81 2.33
N ASP A 237 11.34 -5.15 1.92
CA ASP A 237 12.41 -4.17 1.73
C ASP A 237 12.46 -3.58 0.31
N TYR A 238 13.14 -2.45 0.16
CA TYR A 238 13.42 -1.80 -1.13
C TYR A 238 12.15 -1.48 -1.92
N CYS A 239 11.05 -1.22 -1.22
CA CYS A 239 9.76 -0.90 -1.81
C CYS A 239 9.70 0.57 -2.28
N GLU A 240 8.94 0.83 -3.33
CA GLU A 240 8.68 2.18 -3.82
C GLU A 240 7.17 2.43 -3.90
N VAL A 241 6.69 3.46 -3.20
CA VAL A 241 5.29 3.88 -3.19
C VAL A 241 5.20 5.32 -3.67
N TYR A 242 4.74 5.54 -4.90
CA TYR A 242 4.76 6.89 -5.47
C TYR A 242 3.65 7.27 -6.45
N LYS A 243 3.34 8.56 -6.55
CA LYS A 243 2.29 9.08 -7.47
C LYS A 243 0.91 8.47 -7.25
N ASN A 244 0.64 7.92 -6.07
CA ASN A 244 -0.70 7.44 -5.73
C ASN A 244 -1.58 8.60 -5.26
N THR A 245 -2.88 8.51 -5.51
CA THR A 245 -3.90 9.41 -4.97
C THR A 245 -4.75 8.65 -3.97
N LEU A 246 -4.69 9.04 -2.70
CA LEU A 246 -5.35 8.37 -1.59
C LEU A 246 -6.34 9.34 -0.91
N THR A 247 -7.62 9.01 -0.88
CA THR A 247 -8.66 9.85 -0.25
C THR A 247 -9.34 9.11 0.89
N ILE A 248 -9.05 9.52 2.13
CA ILE A 248 -9.55 8.92 3.36
C ILE A 248 -10.74 9.73 3.87
N ASN A 249 -11.94 9.15 3.74
CA ASN A 249 -13.19 9.77 4.18
C ASN A 249 -13.73 9.19 5.50
N SER A 250 -12.95 8.38 6.21
CA SER A 250 -13.40 7.66 7.41
C SER A 250 -13.92 8.60 8.50
N THR A 251 -15.22 8.57 8.78
CA THR A 251 -15.83 9.40 9.85
C THR A 251 -15.91 8.70 11.21
N ASN A 252 -15.34 7.50 11.34
CA ASN A 252 -15.46 6.69 12.55
C ASN A 252 -14.43 7.09 13.63
N THR A 253 -14.85 7.09 14.89
CA THR A 253 -14.06 7.48 16.06
C THR A 253 -13.40 6.35 16.82
N SER A 254 -13.52 5.10 16.37
CA SER A 254 -13.14 3.95 17.18
C SER A 254 -11.76 3.37 16.82
N SER A 255 -11.20 3.72 15.66
CA SER A 255 -9.91 3.19 15.18
C SER A 255 -9.32 4.09 14.10
N ALA A 256 -7.98 4.17 14.06
CA ALA A 256 -7.27 5.02 13.11
C ALA A 256 -7.24 4.38 11.72
N SER A 257 -7.36 5.20 10.67
CA SER A 257 -7.14 4.78 9.28
C SER A 257 -5.84 5.39 8.75
N TYR A 258 -5.19 4.70 7.82
CA TYR A 258 -3.87 5.06 7.32
C TYR A 258 -3.88 5.15 5.79
N GLY A 259 -3.33 6.23 5.24
CA GLY A 259 -3.05 6.34 3.81
C GLY A 259 -1.93 5.37 3.43
N ILE A 260 -0.73 5.59 3.96
CA ILE A 260 0.40 4.68 3.78
C ILE A 260 0.93 4.26 5.14
N ARG A 261 1.02 2.95 5.38
CA ARG A 261 1.59 2.39 6.61
C ARG A 261 2.81 1.55 6.28
N VAL A 262 3.94 1.81 6.94
CA VAL A 262 5.19 1.05 6.80
C VAL A 262 5.59 0.49 8.17
N ARG A 263 5.76 -0.84 8.28
CA ARG A 263 5.99 -1.55 9.55
C ARG A 263 6.99 -2.70 9.45
N TYR A 264 7.36 -3.24 10.62
CA TYR A 264 8.16 -4.46 10.85
C TYR A 264 9.30 -4.68 9.86
N GLY A 265 10.33 -3.83 9.93
CA GLY A 265 11.58 -4.07 9.20
C GLY A 265 11.48 -3.92 7.68
N ALA A 266 10.48 -3.20 7.14
CA ALA A 266 10.41 -2.83 5.72
C ALA A 266 11.47 -1.76 5.37
N ASP A 267 12.72 -2.21 5.22
CA ASP A 267 13.91 -1.37 5.04
C ASP A 267 14.00 -0.77 3.64
N TYR A 268 14.72 0.35 3.51
CA TYR A 268 14.99 1.01 2.23
C TYR A 268 13.72 1.35 1.41
N THR A 269 12.60 1.55 2.11
CA THR A 269 11.31 1.90 1.49
C THR A 269 11.28 3.39 1.15
N LYS A 270 10.84 3.72 -0.06
CA LYS A 270 10.67 5.10 -0.53
C LYS A 270 9.19 5.42 -0.73
N VAL A 271 8.73 6.50 -0.12
CA VAL A 271 7.36 7.02 -0.22
C VAL A 271 7.40 8.43 -0.78
N TYR A 272 7.05 8.61 -2.05
CA TYR A 272 7.25 9.91 -2.70
C TYR A 272 6.21 10.32 -3.74
N ASP A 273 6.08 11.63 -3.99
CA ASP A 273 5.15 12.19 -4.99
C ASP A 273 3.68 11.72 -4.82
N ASN A 274 3.25 11.27 -3.64
CA ASN A 274 1.87 10.85 -3.40
C ASN A 274 0.97 12.03 -3.03
N ASN A 275 -0.31 11.96 -3.40
CA ASN A 275 -1.34 12.88 -2.96
C ASN A 275 -2.27 12.16 -1.98
N ILE A 276 -2.23 12.52 -0.69
CA ILE A 276 -2.98 11.86 0.37
C ILE A 276 -3.89 12.89 1.04
N ASP A 277 -5.19 12.75 0.87
CA ASP A 277 -6.22 13.58 1.50
C ASP A 277 -6.95 12.80 2.59
N ALA A 278 -6.58 13.06 3.84
CA ALA A 278 -7.22 12.59 5.05
C ALA A 278 -8.13 13.65 5.70
N SER A 279 -8.50 14.73 4.99
CA SER A 279 -9.38 15.77 5.55
C SER A 279 -10.84 15.36 5.70
N GLY A 280 -11.27 14.31 5.00
CA GLY A 280 -12.55 13.65 5.28
C GLY A 280 -12.51 12.73 6.50
N GLY A 281 -11.31 12.51 7.06
CA GLY A 281 -11.06 11.63 8.20
C GLY A 281 -11.54 12.20 9.53
N ASN A 282 -11.80 11.30 10.47
CA ASN A 282 -12.29 11.65 11.80
C ASN A 282 -11.28 12.48 12.61
N SER A 283 -11.79 13.42 13.41
CA SER A 283 -11.02 14.37 14.23
C SER A 283 -10.91 13.98 15.72
N GLY A 284 -11.21 12.73 16.08
CA GLY A 284 -11.18 12.23 17.46
C GLY A 284 -9.82 11.66 17.89
N SER A 285 -9.76 10.94 19.02
CA SER A 285 -8.53 10.29 19.53
C SER A 285 -7.92 9.27 18.57
N TYR A 286 -8.70 8.80 17.59
CA TYR A 286 -8.30 7.87 16.54
C TYR A 286 -8.38 8.58 15.19
N ALA A 287 -7.50 9.55 15.02
CA ALA A 287 -7.50 10.35 13.80
C ALA A 287 -6.93 9.57 12.61
N SER A 288 -7.31 9.98 11.40
CA SER A 288 -6.72 9.41 10.20
C SER A 288 -5.30 9.94 9.99
N HIS A 289 -4.40 9.07 9.55
CA HIS A 289 -2.99 9.40 9.29
C HIS A 289 -2.69 9.32 7.80
N CYS A 290 -1.97 10.31 7.27
CA CYS A 290 -1.58 10.25 5.86
C CYS A 290 -0.48 9.21 5.65
N ILE A 291 0.60 9.30 6.43
CA ILE A 291 1.71 8.34 6.43
C ILE A 291 1.98 7.94 7.88
N ALA A 292 2.16 6.65 8.14
CA ALA A 292 2.62 6.16 9.44
C ALA A 292 3.75 5.16 9.25
N ALA A 293 4.88 5.44 9.88
CA ALA A 293 5.92 4.48 10.17
C ALA A 293 5.75 4.07 11.63
N ALA A 294 5.45 2.80 11.87
CA ALA A 294 5.28 2.30 13.23
C ALA A 294 5.97 0.95 13.34
N GLY A 295 6.72 0.74 14.41
CA GLY A 295 7.14 -0.61 14.78
C GLY A 295 6.25 -1.23 15.86
N GLU A 296 5.09 -0.62 16.12
CA GLU A 296 4.08 -1.07 17.07
C GLU A 296 3.80 -2.57 16.85
N GLN A 297 3.96 -3.38 17.89
CA GLN A 297 3.67 -4.81 17.87
C GLN A 297 2.15 -5.01 17.65
N ASP A 298 1.76 -5.64 16.56
CA ASP A 298 0.38 -6.05 16.33
C ASP A 298 0.09 -7.08 17.42
N THR A 299 -0.90 -6.83 18.26
CA THR A 299 -1.36 -7.83 19.23
C THR A 299 -2.07 -9.01 18.54
N ASP A 300 -2.05 -9.06 17.21
CA ASP A 300 -2.52 -10.17 16.40
C ASP A 300 -1.67 -11.44 16.67
N PRO A 301 -2.27 -12.50 17.24
CA PRO A 301 -1.57 -13.70 17.68
C PRO A 301 -0.96 -14.55 16.55
N GLU A 302 -1.11 -14.16 15.28
CA GLU A 302 -0.49 -14.84 14.14
C GLU A 302 0.90 -14.30 13.77
N SER A 303 1.45 -13.35 14.53
CA SER A 303 2.81 -12.84 14.29
C SER A 303 3.89 -13.81 14.76
N GLU A 304 4.75 -14.26 13.84
CA GLU A 304 6.08 -14.74 14.20
C GLU A 304 6.81 -13.64 15.00
N PRO A 305 7.68 -13.99 15.97
CA PRO A 305 8.36 -12.99 16.77
C PRO A 305 9.08 -12.00 15.86
N PRO A 306 8.87 -10.68 16.03
CA PRO A 306 9.58 -9.68 15.25
C PRO A 306 11.08 -9.93 15.44
N VAL A 307 11.79 -10.16 14.35
CA VAL A 307 13.25 -10.06 14.37
C VAL A 307 13.51 -8.58 14.61
N ASP A 308 14.12 -8.25 15.75
CA ASP A 308 14.56 -6.90 16.15
C ASP A 308 15.59 -6.36 15.15
N LEU A 309 15.12 -5.98 13.95
CA LEU A 309 15.87 -5.16 13.02
C LEU A 309 15.19 -3.80 12.99
N PRO A 310 15.87 -2.73 13.45
CA PRO A 310 15.33 -1.39 13.30
C PRO A 310 15.16 -1.10 11.82
N PRO A 311 14.05 -0.45 11.37
CA PRO A 311 13.93 -0.11 9.97
C PRO A 311 15.08 0.80 9.56
N ASN A 312 15.92 0.34 8.63
CA ASN A 312 17.03 1.10 8.07
C ASN A 312 16.55 1.76 6.77
N GLY A 313 16.36 3.08 6.78
CA GLY A 313 16.15 3.86 5.56
C GLY A 313 14.69 3.92 5.08
N LEU A 314 13.85 4.70 5.74
CA LEU A 314 12.60 5.18 5.15
C LEU A 314 12.84 6.57 4.56
N GLU A 315 12.59 6.73 3.26
CA GLU A 315 12.64 8.03 2.57
C GLU A 315 11.22 8.51 2.25
N VAL A 316 10.80 9.65 2.81
CA VAL A 316 9.48 10.25 2.56
C VAL A 316 9.65 11.62 1.93
N TYR A 317 9.34 11.78 0.63
CA TYR A 317 9.57 13.08 -0.02
C TYR A 317 8.58 13.50 -1.11
N ASN A 318 8.43 14.81 -1.32
CA ASN A 318 7.55 15.39 -2.34
C ASN A 318 6.07 14.96 -2.27
N ASN A 319 5.57 14.50 -1.12
CA ASN A 319 4.16 14.15 -0.98
C ASN A 319 3.31 15.41 -0.74
N THR A 320 2.08 15.42 -1.24
CA THR A 320 1.02 16.37 -0.88
C THR A 320 0.12 15.70 0.15
N LEU A 321 0.13 16.19 1.38
CA LEU A 321 -0.56 15.59 2.52
C LEU A 321 -1.59 16.57 3.06
N LYS A 322 -2.85 16.15 3.14
CA LYS A 322 -3.94 16.96 3.66
C LYS A 322 -4.63 16.23 4.81
N SER A 323 -4.83 16.89 5.94
CA SER A 323 -5.41 16.31 7.16
C SER A 323 -6.40 17.27 7.82
N ALA A 324 -7.41 16.73 8.52
CA ALA A 324 -8.35 17.48 9.34
C ALA A 324 -8.26 17.04 10.81
N GLY A 325 -8.47 17.99 11.74
CA GLY A 325 -8.52 17.72 13.18
C GLY A 325 -7.17 17.28 13.78
N SER A 326 -7.21 16.40 14.78
CA SER A 326 -6.05 15.80 15.49
C SER A 326 -5.20 14.83 14.64
N GLY A 327 -5.49 14.67 13.35
CA GLY A 327 -4.80 13.74 12.45
C GLY A 327 -3.37 14.14 12.14
N PHE A 328 -2.41 13.26 12.48
CA PHE A 328 -1.01 13.43 12.09
C PHE A 328 -0.83 13.16 10.60
N CYS A 329 -0.17 14.07 9.88
CA CYS A 329 0.22 13.83 8.49
C CYS A 329 1.31 12.76 8.38
N ILE A 330 2.27 12.75 9.31
CA ILE A 330 3.30 11.72 9.40
C ILE A 330 3.45 11.29 10.86
N LEU A 331 3.22 10.00 11.14
CA LEU A 331 3.49 9.38 12.43
C LEU A 331 4.79 8.56 12.34
N LEU A 332 5.70 8.72 13.30
CA LEU A 332 6.99 8.02 13.37
C LEU A 332 7.11 7.26 14.70
N PRO A 333 7.96 6.22 14.80
CA PRO A 333 8.11 5.45 16.03
C PRO A 333 9.00 6.13 17.07
N GLY A 334 8.80 5.70 18.32
CA GLY A 334 9.46 6.02 19.58
C GLY A 334 10.91 6.49 19.67
N SER A 335 11.76 6.03 18.77
CA SER A 335 13.19 6.26 18.85
C SER A 335 13.76 6.26 17.46
N VAL A 336 14.02 7.45 16.92
CA VAL A 336 14.67 7.63 15.63
C VAL A 336 16.07 8.16 15.85
N THR A 337 17.09 7.47 15.33
CA THR A 337 18.49 7.92 15.35
C THR A 337 18.94 8.31 13.94
N ASN A 338 19.59 9.47 13.79
CA ASN A 338 19.97 10.08 12.50
C ASN A 338 18.78 10.36 11.57
N SER A 339 17.91 11.30 11.94
CA SER A 339 16.87 11.76 11.02
C SER A 339 17.35 12.94 10.17
N TYR A 340 16.77 13.18 9.00
CA TYR A 340 16.91 14.45 8.31
C TYR A 340 15.52 14.93 7.88
N TYR A 341 15.08 16.06 8.44
CA TYR A 341 13.79 16.66 8.09
C TYR A 341 14.00 17.93 7.29
N TYR A 342 13.38 18.02 6.12
CA TYR A 342 13.32 19.20 5.24
C TYR A 342 11.85 19.42 4.81
N CYS A 343 11.10 20.40 5.35
CA CYS A 343 9.85 20.86 4.69
C CYS A 343 10.21 21.94 3.66
N ASN A 344 9.76 21.79 2.42
CA ASN A 344 9.84 22.85 1.41
C ASN A 344 8.42 23.15 0.92
N GLY A 345 7.88 24.34 1.25
CA GLY A 345 6.56 24.77 0.78
C GLY A 345 5.37 24.45 1.68
N CYS A 346 5.54 24.43 3.01
CA CYS A 346 4.44 24.41 3.96
C CYS A 346 3.56 25.68 3.79
N THR A 347 2.50 25.66 2.97
CA THR A 347 1.57 26.79 2.79
C THR A 347 0.54 26.83 3.90
N LYS A 348 0.52 27.95 4.63
CA LYS A 348 -0.34 28.22 5.78
C LYS A 348 -1.66 28.85 5.31
N ASP A 349 -2.76 28.10 5.36
CA ASP A 349 -4.10 28.69 5.17
C ASP A 349 -4.78 29.12 6.48
N SER A 350 -4.30 28.66 7.63
CA SER A 350 -4.63 29.21 8.97
C SER A 350 -3.74 28.50 10.00
N GLY A 351 -3.46 29.12 11.14
CA GLY A 351 -2.31 28.79 12.00
C GLY A 351 -2.20 27.35 12.56
N TYR A 352 -1.57 26.44 11.82
CA TYR A 352 -1.40 25.03 12.20
C TYR A 352 0.00 24.50 11.87
N GLY A 353 0.51 23.56 12.68
CA GLY A 353 1.85 23.00 12.51
C GLY A 353 1.88 21.47 12.45
N MET A 354 3.04 20.93 12.08
CA MET A 354 3.35 19.51 11.94
C MET A 354 3.58 18.89 13.32
N SER A 355 2.81 17.87 13.73
CA SER A 355 3.11 17.11 14.96
C SER A 355 3.80 15.80 14.61
N LEU A 356 4.98 15.60 15.20
CA LEU A 356 5.79 14.39 15.15
C LEU A 356 5.68 13.74 16.52
N THR A 357 4.61 12.99 16.74
CA THR A 357 4.38 12.41 18.07
C THR A 357 5.09 11.07 18.16
N ASN A 358 5.90 10.90 19.22
CA ASN A 358 6.43 9.60 19.60
C ASN A 358 5.30 8.76 20.16
N TYR A 359 5.04 7.63 19.52
CA TYR A 359 4.25 6.57 20.10
C TYR A 359 5.19 5.37 20.26
N ASP A 360 5.35 4.91 21.51
CA ASP A 360 6.09 3.71 21.93
C ASP A 360 7.61 3.84 22.19
N THR A 361 8.22 2.89 22.89
CA THR A 361 9.64 2.82 23.28
C THR A 361 10.44 1.77 22.49
N THR A 362 9.81 1.07 21.56
CA THR A 362 10.40 -0.04 20.78
C THR A 362 9.53 -0.31 19.56
N PRO A 363 10.10 -0.57 18.36
CA PRO A 363 11.50 -0.58 17.95
C PRO A 363 12.02 0.79 17.47
N THR A 364 13.35 0.88 17.36
CA THR A 364 14.09 2.04 16.84
C THR A 364 13.99 2.08 15.31
N MET A 365 13.90 3.27 14.70
CA MET A 365 14.21 3.47 13.27
C MET A 365 15.56 4.17 13.12
N THR A 366 16.34 3.81 12.11
CA THR A 366 17.58 4.54 11.78
C THR A 366 17.54 5.08 10.35
N ASN A 367 18.07 6.30 10.14
CA ASN A 367 18.15 6.94 8.82
C ASN A 367 16.79 7.24 8.17
N VAL A 368 15.88 7.90 8.88
CA VAL A 368 14.63 8.41 8.29
C VAL A 368 14.89 9.76 7.63
N GLU A 369 14.69 9.85 6.32
CA GLU A 369 14.76 11.11 5.57
C GLU A 369 13.35 11.57 5.19
N ILE A 370 12.94 12.74 5.67
CA ILE A 370 11.68 13.38 5.31
C ILE A 370 11.99 14.68 4.60
N ALA A 371 11.74 14.78 3.30
CA ALA A 371 12.14 15.95 2.52
C ALA A 371 11.07 16.50 1.56
N LYS A 372 10.93 17.82 1.44
CA LYS A 372 10.14 18.51 0.41
C LYS A 372 8.65 18.13 0.34
N ASN A 373 8.05 17.67 1.44
CA ASN A 373 6.61 17.41 1.50
C ASN A 373 5.81 18.71 1.64
N THR A 374 4.64 18.76 0.98
CA THR A 374 3.66 19.84 1.09
C THR A 374 2.53 19.40 2.02
N PHE A 375 2.20 20.23 3.02
CA PHE A 375 1.19 19.92 4.03
C PHE A 375 0.04 20.94 3.98
N THR A 376 -1.20 20.46 4.03
CA THR A 376 -2.41 21.28 4.19
C THR A 376 -3.18 20.78 5.41
N ILE A 377 -3.33 21.61 6.45
CA ILE A 377 -4.09 21.27 7.67
C ILE A 377 -5.31 22.19 7.72
N THR A 378 -6.51 21.61 7.73
CA THR A 378 -7.76 22.38 7.59
C THR A 378 -8.43 22.77 8.91
N SER A 379 -8.03 22.18 10.06
CA SER A 379 -8.52 22.55 11.41
C SER A 379 -7.66 21.93 12.51
N TYR A 380 -7.39 22.66 13.61
CA TYR A 380 -6.72 22.11 14.80
C TYR A 380 -7.10 22.86 16.09
N THR A 381 -7.19 22.14 17.21
CA THR A 381 -7.46 22.68 18.57
C THR A 381 -6.33 22.50 19.59
N ASP A 382 -5.32 21.66 19.33
CA ASP A 382 -4.23 21.37 20.27
C ASP A 382 -2.81 21.68 19.70
N ALA A 383 -1.74 21.48 20.47
CA ALA A 383 -0.40 21.90 20.05
C ALA A 383 0.33 20.87 19.17
N VAL A 384 1.31 21.35 18.41
CA VAL A 384 2.38 20.57 17.77
C VAL A 384 3.23 19.91 18.85
N SER A 385 3.30 18.59 18.88
CA SER A 385 4.22 17.86 19.79
C SER A 385 5.34 17.23 18.98
N ILE A 386 6.59 17.53 19.35
CA ILE A 386 7.75 16.73 18.93
C ILE A 386 8.05 15.75 20.06
N GLY A 387 7.99 14.46 19.74
CA GLY A 387 8.23 13.37 20.67
C GLY A 387 9.58 13.45 21.39
N SER A 388 9.60 13.06 22.67
CA SER A 388 10.82 12.92 23.46
C SER A 388 11.73 11.82 22.89
N GLY A 389 12.95 12.14 22.45
CA GLY A 389 13.90 11.16 21.89
C GLY A 389 14.51 11.54 20.54
N ILE A 390 14.06 12.65 19.93
CA ILE A 390 14.68 13.20 18.73
C ILE A 390 15.81 14.16 19.14
N THR A 391 17.06 13.84 18.81
CA THR A 391 18.19 14.77 18.99
C THR A 391 18.09 15.90 17.96
N THR A 392 18.00 17.15 18.41
CA THR A 392 17.78 18.32 17.55
C THR A 392 18.95 18.69 16.64
N SER A 393 20.10 18.03 16.76
CA SER A 393 21.20 18.11 15.79
C SER A 393 20.80 17.65 14.38
N ASP A 394 19.67 16.94 14.27
CA ASP A 394 19.27 16.17 13.10
C ASP A 394 18.07 16.81 12.35
N ILE A 395 17.62 18.00 12.76
CA ILE A 395 16.47 18.70 12.16
C ILE A 395 16.94 20.00 11.49
N THR A 396 16.97 20.06 10.15
CA THR A 396 17.27 21.29 9.40
C THR A 396 16.01 21.86 8.76
N PHE A 397 15.38 22.84 9.41
CA PHE A 397 14.28 23.60 8.80
C PHE A 397 14.80 24.57 7.72
N CYS A 398 14.87 24.12 6.47
CA CYS A 398 15.08 25.04 5.33
C CYS A 398 13.73 25.58 4.85
N SER A 399 13.22 26.66 5.45
CA SER A 399 12.05 27.35 4.89
C SER A 399 12.46 28.37 3.83
N ASN A 400 11.85 28.32 2.65
CA ASN A 400 11.59 29.53 1.89
C ASN A 400 10.17 29.99 2.25
N THR A 401 10.09 31.07 3.03
CA THR A 401 8.87 31.80 3.43
C THR A 401 7.94 31.07 4.41
N VAL A 402 8.19 31.21 5.72
CA VAL A 402 7.16 31.02 6.76
C VAL A 402 6.56 32.39 7.07
N ASN A 403 5.29 32.62 6.72
CA ASN A 403 4.55 33.78 7.23
C ASN A 403 3.85 33.42 8.56
N GLY A 404 4.59 33.56 9.67
CA GLY A 404 4.07 33.57 11.05
C GLY A 404 4.78 32.63 12.04
N SER A 405 4.33 32.67 13.29
CA SER A 405 4.96 31.98 14.42
C SER A 405 4.82 30.46 14.35
N ALA A 406 5.92 29.72 14.37
CA ALA A 406 5.95 28.29 14.63
C ALA A 406 6.09 28.06 16.15
N MET A 407 5.23 27.22 16.74
CA MET A 407 5.41 26.71 18.11
C MET A 407 6.02 25.32 18.03
N VAL A 408 7.19 25.16 18.66
CA VAL A 408 7.79 23.86 18.93
C VAL A 408 7.65 23.64 20.44
N THR A 409 6.85 22.65 20.84
CA THR A 409 6.77 22.21 22.24
C THR A 409 7.28 20.78 22.35
N GLY A 410 8.19 20.54 23.29
CA GLY A 410 8.70 19.23 23.66
C GLY A 410 9.15 19.24 25.11
N ASP A 411 8.85 18.18 25.86
CA ASP A 411 9.40 17.96 27.20
C ASP A 411 10.85 17.51 27.08
N VAL A 412 11.77 18.32 27.59
CA VAL A 412 13.22 18.07 27.53
C VAL A 412 13.69 17.48 28.85
N THR A 413 13.83 16.15 28.92
CA THR A 413 14.62 15.50 29.97
C THR A 413 16.08 15.41 29.55
N ASP A 414 16.92 15.99 30.40
CA ASP A 414 18.36 16.23 30.29
C ASP A 414 19.17 15.07 29.68
N ALA A 415 19.79 15.31 28.52
CA ALA A 415 20.76 14.40 27.91
C ALA A 415 22.00 15.19 27.44
N GLY A 416 22.95 15.37 28.36
CA GLY A 416 24.35 15.66 28.04
C GLY A 416 24.69 17.12 27.71
N SER A 417 25.85 17.56 28.20
CA SER A 417 26.37 18.92 28.21
C SER A 417 26.77 19.53 26.84
N GLY A 418 26.05 19.20 25.76
CA GLY A 418 26.19 19.84 24.45
C GLY A 418 25.22 21.02 24.32
N GLY A 419 25.73 22.23 24.13
CA GLY A 419 24.89 23.42 23.95
C GLY A 419 23.95 23.29 22.74
N TRP A 420 22.71 23.76 22.91
CA TRP A 420 21.68 23.79 21.88
C TRP A 420 21.86 25.04 20.99
N SER A 421 21.72 24.92 19.67
CA SER A 421 21.58 26.07 18.75
C SER A 421 20.44 25.85 17.77
N ILE A 422 19.41 26.70 17.84
CA ILE A 422 18.43 26.85 16.76
C ILE A 422 19.01 27.92 15.82
N THR A 423 19.38 27.55 14.59
CA THR A 423 19.87 28.53 13.61
C THR A 423 18.76 28.80 12.61
N SER A 424 18.13 29.98 12.67
CA SER A 424 17.24 30.43 11.60
C SER A 424 18.06 31.17 10.54
N THR A 425 18.29 30.55 9.39
CA THR A 425 18.83 31.25 8.21
C THR A 425 17.67 31.80 7.40
N CYS A 426 17.42 33.09 7.55
CA CYS A 426 16.43 33.83 6.78
C CYS A 426 17.12 34.43 5.54
N ASP A 427 17.00 33.76 4.38
CA ASP A 427 17.55 34.30 3.13
C ASP A 427 16.49 35.18 2.46
N LYS A 428 16.65 36.50 2.63
CA LYS A 428 15.87 37.64 2.11
C LYS A 428 14.62 38.09 2.89
N SER A 429 14.76 39.29 3.47
CA SER A 429 13.72 40.26 3.86
C SER A 429 12.44 39.71 4.52
N CYS A 430 12.56 39.19 5.74
CA CYS A 430 11.44 39.06 6.68
C CYS A 430 11.45 40.25 7.64
N SER A 431 10.36 41.03 7.69
CA SER A 431 10.24 42.24 8.55
C SER A 431 9.72 41.97 9.96
N THR A 432 9.53 40.72 10.38
CA THR A 432 9.18 40.35 11.76
C THR A 432 9.54 38.90 12.00
N VAL A 433 10.63 38.65 12.72
CA VAL A 433 10.93 37.32 13.29
C VAL A 433 10.15 37.21 14.60
N ALA A 434 9.19 36.29 14.67
CA ALA A 434 8.58 35.93 15.94
C ALA A 434 9.60 35.16 16.77
N THR A 435 9.93 35.66 17.95
CA THR A 435 10.83 35.00 18.90
C THR A 435 10.23 33.64 19.30
N PRO A 436 10.97 32.51 19.18
CA PRO A 436 10.51 31.23 19.70
C PRO A 436 10.26 31.35 21.22
N GLN A 437 9.07 30.96 21.69
CA GLN A 437 8.82 30.80 23.12
C GLN A 437 9.08 29.35 23.50
N ILE A 438 10.04 29.12 24.39
CA ILE A 438 10.18 27.85 25.11
C ILE A 438 9.21 27.93 26.29
N ILE A 439 8.15 27.15 26.27
CA ILE A 439 7.21 27.03 27.38
C ILE A 439 7.42 25.65 28.02
N GLY A 440 8.06 25.64 29.20
CA GLY A 440 8.27 24.43 30.00
C GLY A 440 9.71 23.89 29.91
N GLY A 441 10.47 24.00 31.00
CA GLY A 441 11.81 23.42 31.15
C GLY A 441 12.87 24.45 31.57
N SER A 442 13.57 24.18 32.67
CA SER A 442 14.75 24.96 33.08
C SER A 442 15.96 24.55 32.24
N CYS A 443 16.31 25.31 31.20
CA CYS A 443 17.59 25.12 30.50
C CYS A 443 18.68 25.97 31.18
N SER A 444 19.67 25.33 31.79
CA SER A 444 20.92 26.00 32.16
C SER A 444 21.87 26.00 30.96
N GLY A 445 22.07 27.15 30.31
CA GLY A 445 23.10 27.33 29.28
C GLY A 445 22.62 27.46 27.83
N CYS A 446 21.32 27.60 27.57
CA CYS A 446 20.82 27.85 26.22
C CYS A 446 21.15 29.28 25.75
N THR A 447 21.75 29.43 24.55
CA THR A 447 21.87 30.71 23.85
C THR A 447 20.92 30.70 22.67
N ILE A 448 19.93 31.60 22.66
CA ILE A 448 19.08 31.85 21.48
C ILE A 448 19.89 32.75 20.53
N ARG A 449 20.14 32.31 19.30
CA ARG A 449 20.72 33.15 18.23
C ARG A 449 19.72 33.35 17.11
#